data_AF-A0AAD7XSK1-F1
#
_entry.id   AF-A0AAD7XSK1-F1
#
_cell.length_a   1.000
_cell.length_b   1.000
_cell.length_c   1.000
_cell.angle_alpha   90.00
_cell.angle_beta   90.00
_cell.angle_gamma   90.00
#
_symmetry.space_group_name_H-M   'P 1'
#
loop_
_entity.id
_entity.type
_entity.pdbx_description
1 polymer ?
#
loop_
_entity_poly.entity_id
_entity_poly.type
_entity_poly.pdbx_seq_one_letter_code
_entity_poly.pdbx_strand_id
1 'polypeptide(L)'
;MDRFFPSANPVYDDDSQVSTTGSSLQSWISWFCSLSGHEYYAEVPEDFIQDDFNLTGLSAIVPYYDEALEMILDLEPEEPSDDDQLADQEDEEEEEEPSEEDDGFWKERPIATKRRSGERAHPSVVEPYAAMLYGLIHQRYLLTRNGLRLMAERYLAEQFGFCPRVYCGKCPVIPCGRYDEAGREGVRLYCPRCMDLYNPPSLISQNVDGAHFGTTYAHLLFQSFNDLVPAPRRHIYQPRIFGFRVNEKSVVGPRMQWLRMRPRECTTGDDDDDDEFEDDVADQEEEEEEDIINVIATQDMNAPAPSQAVEQREDDRLARLTHQVEGWRMRDSSLNFFRRWM
;
A
#
# COMPACT_ATOMS: atom_id res chain seq x y z
N MET A 1 -32.70 -45.74 -58.57
CA MET A 1 -31.34 -45.53 -59.09
C MET A 1 -30.45 -45.38 -57.85
N ASP A 2 -30.28 -46.48 -57.12
CA ASP A 2 -29.16 -47.46 -57.18
C ASP A 2 -28.15 -47.10 -56.06
N ARG A 3 -28.29 -47.68 -54.86
CA ARG A 3 -27.85 -49.00 -54.36
C ARG A 3 -26.39 -49.00 -53.82
N PHE A 4 -26.21 -49.75 -52.73
CA PHE A 4 -24.96 -50.33 -52.16
C PHE A 4 -24.20 -49.59 -51.03
N PHE A 5 -24.26 -50.17 -49.82
CA PHE A 5 -23.12 -50.38 -48.88
C PHE A 5 -22.35 -51.67 -49.33
N PRO A 6 -21.13 -52.07 -48.85
CA PRO A 6 -20.40 -51.69 -47.63
C PRO A 6 -18.82 -51.61 -47.69
N SER A 7 -18.22 -51.19 -46.56
CA SER A 7 -16.92 -51.54 -45.93
C SER A 7 -15.57 -51.56 -46.69
N ALA A 8 -14.60 -50.77 -46.21
CA ALA A 8 -13.17 -51.09 -46.20
C ALA A 8 -12.43 -50.25 -45.13
N ASN A 9 -11.62 -50.89 -44.27
CA ASN A 9 -10.56 -50.24 -43.48
C ASN A 9 -9.26 -50.19 -44.30
N PRO A 10 -8.46 -49.13 -44.16
CA PRO A 10 -7.01 -49.27 -43.89
C PRO A 10 -6.53 -48.27 -42.80
N VAL A 11 -5.80 -48.66 -41.75
CA VAL A 11 -4.33 -48.85 -41.60
C VAL A 11 -3.53 -47.52 -41.68
N TYR A 12 -3.19 -47.03 -40.46
CA TYR A 12 -2.13 -46.15 -39.93
C TYR A 12 -1.62 -44.92 -40.70
N ASP A 13 -1.60 -43.77 -39.99
CA ASP A 13 -0.37 -43.00 -39.82
C ASP A 13 -0.30 -42.42 -38.39
N ASP A 14 0.85 -42.66 -37.79
CA ASP A 14 1.36 -42.17 -36.52
C ASP A 14 1.83 -40.72 -36.72
N ASP A 15 1.14 -39.76 -36.12
CA ASP A 15 1.68 -38.43 -35.91
C ASP A 15 1.35 -38.02 -34.48
N SER A 16 2.37 -38.21 -33.64
CA SER A 16 2.64 -37.49 -32.39
C SER A 16 1.53 -36.56 -31.94
N GLN A 17 0.74 -37.02 -30.98
CA GLN A 17 0.17 -36.10 -30.00
C GLN A 17 1.36 -35.44 -29.29
N VAL A 18 1.79 -34.28 -29.79
CA VAL A 18 2.35 -33.25 -28.94
C VAL A 18 1.21 -32.87 -28.00
N SER A 19 1.13 -33.63 -26.91
CA SER A 19 0.49 -33.20 -25.68
C SER A 19 1.33 -32.04 -25.16
N THR A 20 1.14 -30.86 -25.73
CA THR A 20 1.36 -29.63 -24.98
C THR A 20 0.25 -29.55 -23.95
N THR A 21 0.31 -30.40 -22.92
CA THR A 21 -0.24 -30.06 -21.62
C THR A 21 0.67 -29.00 -21.00
N GLY A 22 0.75 -27.85 -21.67
CA GLY A 22 1.01 -26.59 -20.98
C GLY A 22 -0.26 -26.28 -20.21
N SER A 23 -0.52 -27.04 -19.14
CA SER A 23 -1.24 -26.46 -18.03
C SER A 23 -0.41 -25.24 -17.68
N SER A 24 -0.93 -24.05 -17.94
CA SER A 24 -0.35 -22.80 -17.47
C SER A 24 -0.42 -22.83 -15.94
N LEU A 25 0.46 -23.62 -15.31
CA LEU A 25 0.55 -23.73 -13.88
C LEU A 25 0.85 -22.31 -13.40
N GLN A 26 -0.11 -21.75 -12.67
CA GLN A 26 0.01 -20.45 -12.07
C GLN A 26 1.21 -20.49 -11.13
N SER A 27 2.18 -19.59 -11.30
CA SER A 27 3.34 -19.46 -10.40
C SER A 27 2.87 -19.21 -8.96
N TRP A 28 3.67 -19.58 -7.96
CA TRP A 28 3.40 -19.28 -6.55
C TRP A 28 3.12 -17.79 -6.31
N ILE A 29 3.88 -16.89 -6.93
CA ILE A 29 3.72 -15.43 -6.79
C ILE A 29 2.33 -14.97 -7.26
N SER A 30 1.94 -15.38 -8.48
CA SER A 30 0.62 -15.05 -9.02
C SER A 30 -0.51 -15.70 -8.21
N TRP A 31 -0.34 -16.94 -7.75
CA TRP A 31 -1.29 -17.60 -6.86
C TRP A 31 -1.46 -16.80 -5.56
N PHE A 32 -0.36 -16.46 -4.89
CA PHE A 32 -0.34 -15.71 -3.64
C PHE A 32 -1.00 -14.34 -3.78
N CYS A 33 -0.71 -13.60 -4.85
CA CYS A 33 -1.32 -12.29 -5.11
C CYS A 33 -2.81 -12.38 -5.49
N SER A 34 -3.27 -13.54 -5.98
CA SER A 34 -4.68 -13.77 -6.31
C SER A 34 -5.56 -14.15 -5.11
N LEU A 35 -4.96 -14.40 -3.94
CA LEU A 35 -5.69 -14.77 -2.73
C LEU A 35 -6.62 -13.63 -2.27
N SER A 36 -7.76 -14.01 -1.68
CA SER A 36 -8.69 -13.04 -1.12
C SER A 36 -8.03 -12.23 0.01
N GLY A 37 -8.06 -10.90 -0.11
CA GLY A 37 -7.37 -9.98 0.79
C GLY A 37 -5.97 -9.56 0.34
N HIS A 38 -5.38 -10.26 -0.62
CA HIS A 38 -4.05 -9.96 -1.17
C HIS A 38 -4.09 -8.99 -2.36
N GLU A 39 -5.24 -8.34 -2.57
CA GLU A 39 -5.47 -7.37 -3.66
C GLU A 39 -4.47 -6.21 -3.65
N TYR A 40 -3.80 -5.93 -2.54
CA TYR A 40 -2.84 -4.84 -2.42
C TYR A 40 -1.43 -5.21 -2.88
N TYR A 41 -1.09 -6.49 -2.98
CA TYR A 41 0.24 -6.91 -3.42
C TYR A 41 0.45 -6.64 -4.90
N ALA A 42 1.66 -6.23 -5.23
CA ALA A 42 2.20 -6.32 -6.58
C ALA A 42 2.86 -7.68 -6.77
N GLU A 43 2.76 -8.24 -7.97
CA GLU A 43 3.57 -9.39 -8.38
C GLU A 43 5.01 -8.91 -8.55
N VAL A 44 5.92 -9.37 -7.68
CA VAL A 44 7.34 -9.03 -7.74
C VAL A 44 7.98 -9.86 -8.86
N PRO A 45 8.69 -9.23 -9.81
CA PRO A 45 9.41 -9.96 -10.85
C PRO A 45 10.46 -10.93 -10.27
N GLU A 46 10.55 -12.13 -10.83
CA GLU A 46 11.51 -13.15 -10.37
C GLU A 46 12.97 -12.72 -10.51
N ASP A 47 13.31 -11.90 -11.52
CA ASP A 47 14.65 -11.36 -11.71
C ASP A 47 15.09 -10.45 -10.55
N PHE A 48 14.16 -9.75 -9.91
CA PHE A 48 14.43 -9.00 -8.69
C PHE A 48 14.73 -9.91 -7.49
N ILE A 49 14.03 -11.05 -7.42
CA ILE A 49 14.15 -12.03 -6.32
C ILE A 49 15.44 -12.85 -6.47
N GLN A 50 15.81 -13.23 -7.69
CA GLN A 50 17.01 -14.01 -7.99
C GLN A 50 18.32 -13.25 -7.75
N ASP A 51 18.27 -11.93 -7.62
CA ASP A 51 19.43 -11.11 -7.26
C ASP A 51 19.58 -11.05 -5.72
N ASP A 52 20.49 -11.87 -5.19
CA ASP A 52 20.81 -11.98 -3.76
C ASP A 52 21.09 -10.64 -3.08
N PHE A 53 21.59 -9.64 -3.82
CA PHE A 53 21.82 -8.32 -3.26
C PHE A 53 20.52 -7.71 -2.70
N ASN A 54 19.40 -7.90 -3.40
CA ASN A 54 18.09 -7.40 -3.00
C ASN A 54 17.53 -8.13 -1.77
N LEU A 55 18.01 -9.35 -1.49
CA LEU A 55 17.56 -10.20 -0.39
C LEU A 55 18.45 -10.12 0.86
N THR A 56 19.54 -9.36 0.80
CA THR A 56 20.54 -9.26 1.88
C THR A 56 19.90 -9.05 3.27
N GLY A 57 20.29 -9.89 4.23
CA GLY A 57 19.85 -9.83 5.63
C GLY A 57 18.51 -10.49 5.95
N LEU A 58 17.73 -10.94 4.95
CA LEU A 58 16.44 -11.60 5.20
C LEU A 58 16.61 -13.02 5.78
N SER A 59 17.68 -13.73 5.44
CA SER A 59 17.99 -15.06 5.97
C SER A 59 18.19 -15.10 7.49
N ALA A 60 18.57 -13.98 8.11
CA ALA A 60 18.69 -13.86 9.56
C ALA A 60 17.33 -13.61 10.26
N ILE A 61 16.31 -13.22 9.50
CA ILE A 61 14.99 -12.82 10.00
C ILE A 61 13.97 -13.94 9.78
N VAL A 62 14.03 -14.59 8.62
CA VAL A 62 13.04 -15.59 8.21
C VAL A 62 13.52 -17.02 8.49
N PRO A 63 12.81 -17.82 9.30
CA PRO A 63 13.08 -19.25 9.46
C PRO A 63 12.83 -20.02 8.16
N TYR A 64 13.58 -21.10 7.93
CA TYR A 64 13.50 -21.92 6.70
C TYR A 64 13.65 -21.07 5.43
N TYR A 65 14.60 -20.12 5.45
CA TYR A 65 14.75 -19.13 4.38
C TYR A 65 14.97 -19.77 3.01
N ASP A 66 15.85 -20.78 2.92
CA ASP A 66 16.18 -21.43 1.66
C ASP A 66 14.97 -22.19 1.12
N GLU A 67 14.29 -22.99 1.95
CA GLU A 67 13.10 -23.75 1.55
C GLU A 67 11.91 -22.82 1.22
N ALA A 68 11.79 -21.69 1.93
CA ALA A 68 10.78 -20.68 1.64
C ALA A 68 11.05 -19.98 0.30
N LEU A 69 12.31 -19.70 -0.02
CA LEU A 69 12.70 -19.09 -1.28
C LEU A 69 12.51 -20.05 -2.46
N GLU A 70 12.88 -21.32 -2.29
CA GLU A 70 12.59 -22.39 -3.26
C GLU A 70 11.09 -22.50 -3.55
N MET A 71 10.25 -22.45 -2.52
CA MET A 71 8.79 -22.46 -2.67
C MET A 71 8.26 -21.23 -3.44
N ILE A 72 8.78 -20.02 -3.16
CA ILE A 72 8.36 -18.79 -3.85
C ILE A 72 8.71 -18.84 -5.35
N LEU A 73 9.86 -19.43 -5.67
CA LEU A 73 10.40 -19.51 -7.04
C LEU A 73 9.96 -20.79 -7.79
N ASP A 74 9.02 -21.57 -7.22
CA ASP A 74 8.57 -22.84 -7.78
C ASP A 74 9.72 -23.78 -8.16
N LEU A 75 10.82 -23.79 -7.39
CA LEU A 75 11.96 -24.67 -7.62
C LEU A 75 11.63 -26.08 -7.13
N GLU A 76 11.84 -27.07 -8.01
CA GLU A 76 11.67 -28.47 -7.63
C GLU A 76 12.74 -28.86 -6.60
N PRO A 77 12.34 -29.50 -5.49
CA PRO A 77 13.31 -30.01 -4.53
C PRO A 77 14.17 -31.06 -5.23
N GLU A 78 15.49 -30.87 -5.26
CA GLU A 78 16.40 -31.89 -5.78
C GLU A 78 16.19 -33.18 -4.98
N GLU A 79 15.72 -34.25 -5.63
CA GLU A 79 15.62 -35.59 -5.03
C GLU A 79 17.03 -35.98 -4.54
N PRO A 80 17.17 -36.48 -3.30
CA PRO A 80 18.48 -36.91 -2.80
C PRO A 80 19.03 -37.97 -3.75
N SER A 81 20.24 -37.75 -4.24
CA SER A 81 20.89 -38.69 -5.13
C SER A 81 21.08 -40.03 -4.40
N ASP A 82 20.98 -41.16 -5.11
CA ASP A 82 21.15 -42.49 -4.51
C ASP A 82 22.50 -42.65 -3.77
N ASP A 83 23.49 -41.81 -4.09
CA ASP A 83 24.80 -41.76 -3.43
C ASP A 83 24.75 -41.17 -2.00
N ASP A 84 23.80 -40.28 -1.68
CA ASP A 84 23.66 -39.69 -0.34
C ASP A 84 23.02 -40.66 0.67
N GLN A 85 22.31 -41.68 0.20
CA GLN A 85 21.67 -42.71 1.05
C GLN A 85 22.68 -43.75 1.59
N LEU A 86 23.87 -43.82 1.01
CA LEU A 86 24.94 -44.74 1.41
C LEU A 86 25.80 -44.17 2.55
N ALA A 87 25.89 -42.85 2.70
CA ALA A 87 26.66 -42.22 3.77
C ALA A 87 26.02 -42.40 5.16
N ASP A 88 24.69 -42.49 5.23
CA ASP A 88 23.94 -42.73 6.49
C ASP A 88 24.02 -44.18 6.99
N GLN A 89 24.47 -45.14 6.17
CA GLN A 89 24.58 -46.56 6.55
C GLN A 89 25.92 -46.91 7.22
N GLU A 90 26.96 -46.09 7.05
CA GLU A 90 28.29 -46.38 7.61
C GLU A 90 28.40 -45.98 9.10
N ASP A 91 27.52 -45.10 9.61
CA ASP A 91 27.53 -44.63 11.00
C ASP A 91 26.76 -45.56 11.98
N GLU A 92 26.04 -46.59 11.49
CA GLU A 92 25.25 -47.50 12.35
C GLU A 92 26.02 -48.73 12.88
N GLU A 93 27.25 -49.01 12.41
CA GLU A 93 27.98 -50.24 12.79
C GLU A 93 28.94 -50.11 14.00
N GLU A 94 29.12 -48.92 14.60
CA GLU A 94 29.98 -48.71 15.79
C GLU A 94 29.20 -48.34 17.08
N GLU A 95 28.23 -49.15 17.50
CA GLU A 95 27.82 -49.18 18.92
C GLU A 95 28.31 -50.50 19.57
N GLU A 96 29.53 -50.45 20.13
CA GLU A 96 30.10 -51.52 20.95
C GLU A 96 29.25 -51.79 22.20
N GLU A 97 29.04 -53.07 22.51
CA GLU A 97 28.28 -53.57 23.67
C GLU A 97 28.73 -52.96 25.02
N PRO A 98 27.83 -52.42 25.86
CA PRO A 98 28.19 -51.98 27.19
C PRO A 98 28.22 -53.17 28.17
N SER A 99 29.38 -53.38 28.80
CA SER A 99 29.54 -54.28 29.94
C SER A 99 28.73 -53.82 31.15
N GLU A 100 28.01 -54.77 31.76
CA GLU A 100 27.11 -54.61 32.90
C GLU A 100 27.81 -54.10 34.17
N GLU A 101 27.70 -52.82 34.53
CA GLU A 101 27.62 -52.36 35.94
C GLU A 101 26.71 -51.10 36.03
N ASP A 102 25.53 -51.29 36.62
CA ASP A 102 24.44 -50.33 36.84
C ASP A 102 24.67 -49.48 38.10
N ASP A 103 24.78 -48.15 37.95
CA ASP A 103 24.70 -47.18 39.04
C ASP A 103 23.57 -46.15 38.81
N GLY A 104 22.33 -46.65 38.83
CA GLY A 104 21.05 -45.93 38.82
C GLY A 104 21.00 -44.49 39.34
N PHE A 105 21.42 -43.53 38.50
CA PHE A 105 21.23 -42.10 38.69
C PHE A 105 20.73 -41.47 37.39
N TRP A 106 19.48 -41.78 37.03
CA TRP A 106 18.78 -41.17 35.92
C TRP A 106 18.57 -39.66 36.16
N LYS A 107 19.52 -38.83 35.71
CA LYS A 107 19.23 -37.46 35.29
C LYS A 107 18.80 -37.53 33.82
N GLU A 108 17.50 -37.45 33.59
CA GLU A 108 16.95 -37.24 32.25
C GLU A 108 17.66 -36.05 31.60
N ARG A 109 18.50 -36.33 30.60
CA ARG A 109 18.99 -35.32 29.68
C ARG A 109 17.80 -34.93 28.82
N PRO A 110 17.55 -33.63 28.55
CA PRO A 110 16.47 -33.25 27.67
C PRO A 110 16.66 -33.98 26.34
N ILE A 111 15.60 -34.61 25.84
CA ILE A 111 15.55 -35.21 24.51
C ILE A 111 15.78 -34.06 23.53
N ALA A 112 17.04 -33.78 23.22
CA ALA A 112 17.40 -33.01 22.07
C ALA A 112 17.09 -33.91 20.88
N THR A 113 15.91 -33.73 20.30
CA THR A 113 15.59 -34.24 18.97
C THR A 113 16.57 -33.60 17.99
N LYS A 114 17.73 -34.22 17.86
CA LYS A 114 18.73 -33.92 16.85
C LYS A 114 18.07 -34.30 15.53
N ARG A 115 17.42 -33.34 14.87
CA ARG A 115 16.82 -33.54 13.54
C ARG A 115 17.91 -34.12 12.63
N ARG A 116 17.62 -35.20 11.91
CA ARG A 116 18.55 -35.81 10.94
C ARG A 116 19.00 -34.72 9.98
N SER A 117 20.29 -34.71 9.65
CA SER A 117 20.97 -33.70 8.82
C SER A 117 20.54 -33.66 7.34
N GLY A 118 19.37 -34.20 6.99
CA GLY A 118 18.83 -34.20 5.62
C GLY A 118 17.30 -34.26 5.54
N GLU A 119 16.56 -34.16 6.65
CA GLU A 119 15.10 -34.29 6.63
C GLU A 119 14.45 -32.92 6.35
N ARG A 120 14.19 -32.63 5.07
CA ARG A 120 13.53 -31.39 4.61
C ARG A 120 12.22 -31.15 5.36
N ALA A 121 11.96 -29.88 5.71
CA ALA A 121 10.72 -29.52 6.37
C ALA A 121 9.50 -29.75 5.46
N HIS A 122 8.39 -30.21 6.03
CA HIS A 122 7.15 -30.41 5.28
C HIS A 122 6.62 -29.06 4.73
N PRO A 123 6.08 -29.00 3.49
CA PRO A 123 5.64 -27.75 2.85
C PRO A 123 4.70 -26.90 3.71
N SER A 124 3.78 -27.51 4.47
CA SER A 124 2.87 -26.79 5.36
C SER A 124 3.55 -26.03 6.50
N VAL A 125 4.77 -26.42 6.89
CA VAL A 125 5.58 -25.72 7.89
C VAL A 125 6.27 -24.52 7.25
N VAL A 126 6.69 -24.65 5.98
CA VAL A 126 7.44 -23.64 5.22
C VAL A 126 6.52 -22.54 4.67
N GLU A 127 5.31 -22.89 4.25
CA GLU A 127 4.32 -21.97 3.65
C GLU A 127 4.11 -20.64 4.39
N PRO A 128 3.91 -20.59 5.72
CA PRO A 128 3.78 -19.31 6.42
C PRO A 128 5.06 -18.47 6.41
N TYR A 129 6.23 -19.11 6.35
CA TYR A 129 7.52 -18.40 6.23
C TYR A 129 7.77 -17.92 4.80
N ALA A 130 7.30 -18.65 3.78
CA ALA A 130 7.28 -18.19 2.39
C ALA A 130 6.40 -16.94 2.23
N ALA A 131 5.21 -16.94 2.82
CA ALA A 131 4.34 -15.75 2.83
C ALA A 131 5.01 -14.54 3.50
N MET A 132 5.69 -14.74 4.63
CA MET A 132 6.43 -13.69 5.33
C MET A 132 7.64 -13.20 4.52
N LEU A 133 8.42 -14.11 3.94
CA LEU A 133 9.58 -13.79 3.11
C LEU A 133 9.15 -12.96 1.89
N TYR A 134 8.15 -13.43 1.15
CA TYR A 134 7.62 -12.71 -0.01
C TYR A 134 7.13 -11.31 0.38
N GLY A 135 6.48 -11.18 1.55
CA GLY A 135 6.08 -9.91 2.10
C GLY A 135 7.24 -8.93 2.32
N LEU A 136 8.33 -9.39 2.94
CA LEU A 136 9.53 -8.56 3.17
C LEU A 136 10.28 -8.24 1.86
N ILE A 137 10.25 -9.14 0.88
CA ILE A 137 10.76 -8.88 -0.47
C ILE A 137 9.92 -7.80 -1.16
N HIS A 138 8.60 -7.92 -1.09
CA HIS A 138 7.66 -6.97 -1.64
C HIS A 138 7.87 -5.57 -1.06
N GLN A 139 8.05 -5.44 0.25
CA GLN A 139 8.39 -4.17 0.92
C GLN A 139 9.60 -3.48 0.28
N ARG A 140 10.66 -4.24 -0.04
CA ARG A 140 11.86 -3.72 -0.70
C ARG A 140 11.61 -3.38 -2.16
N TYR A 141 10.92 -4.25 -2.89
CA TYR A 141 10.58 -4.05 -4.29
C TYR A 141 9.78 -2.76 -4.50
N LEU A 142 8.84 -2.45 -3.59
CA LEU A 142 8.04 -1.22 -3.64
C LEU A 142 8.88 0.07 -3.55
N LEU A 143 10.11 0.02 -3.04
CA LEU A 143 11.01 1.18 -3.00
C LEU A 143 11.84 1.34 -4.28
N THR A 144 11.79 0.37 -5.19
CA THR A 144 12.46 0.46 -6.50
C THR A 144 11.70 1.37 -7.45
N ARG A 145 12.37 1.87 -8.49
CA ARG A 145 11.72 2.68 -9.53
C ARG A 145 10.59 1.92 -10.23
N ASN A 146 10.75 0.62 -10.47
CA ASN A 146 9.75 -0.21 -11.13
C ASN A 146 8.55 -0.46 -10.21
N GLY A 147 8.80 -0.80 -8.94
CA GLY A 147 7.74 -0.99 -7.94
C GLY A 147 6.92 0.29 -7.71
N LEU A 148 7.57 1.44 -7.54
CA LEU A 148 6.88 2.72 -7.39
C LEU A 148 6.02 3.07 -8.61
N ARG A 149 6.53 2.85 -9.84
CA ARG A 149 5.76 3.10 -11.07
C ARG A 149 4.54 2.19 -11.17
N LEU A 150 4.72 0.90 -10.93
CA LEU A 150 3.62 -0.08 -10.94
C LEU A 150 2.52 0.33 -9.96
N MET A 151 2.88 0.67 -8.73
CA MET A 151 1.89 1.05 -7.73
C MET A 151 1.25 2.42 -8.01
N ALA A 152 1.96 3.35 -8.66
CA ALA A 152 1.39 4.60 -9.13
C ALA A 152 0.32 4.37 -10.22
N GLU A 153 0.56 3.45 -11.15
CA GLU A 153 -0.43 3.06 -12.17
C GLU A 153 -1.67 2.43 -11.52
N ARG A 154 -1.48 1.57 -10.52
CA ARG A 154 -2.59 0.97 -9.74
C ARG A 154 -3.36 2.00 -8.90
N TYR A 155 -2.66 2.99 -8.35
CA TYR A 155 -3.26 4.11 -7.63
C TYR A 155 -4.17 4.94 -8.54
N LEU A 156 -3.70 5.27 -9.74
CA LEU A 156 -4.49 5.98 -10.76
C LEU A 156 -5.70 5.18 -11.22
N ALA A 157 -5.60 3.85 -11.23
CA ALA A 157 -6.72 2.94 -11.48
C ALA A 157 -7.64 2.73 -10.26
N GLU A 158 -7.42 3.46 -9.16
CA GLU A 158 -8.26 3.47 -7.94
C GLU A 158 -8.42 2.08 -7.27
N GLN A 159 -7.45 1.18 -7.47
CA GLN A 159 -7.57 -0.22 -7.08
C GLN A 159 -7.49 -0.47 -5.56
N PHE A 160 -6.92 0.47 -4.81
CA PHE A 160 -6.76 0.34 -3.36
C PHE A 160 -7.94 0.91 -2.57
N GLY A 161 -8.96 1.42 -3.27
CA GLY A 161 -10.13 2.06 -2.69
C GLY A 161 -9.93 3.54 -2.37
N PHE A 162 -10.75 4.05 -1.45
CA PHE A 162 -10.91 5.48 -1.22
C PHE A 162 -10.85 5.86 0.26
N CYS A 163 -10.49 7.11 0.53
CA CYS A 163 -10.45 7.66 1.87
C CYS A 163 -11.86 7.70 2.49
N PRO A 164 -12.03 7.19 3.73
CA PRO A 164 -13.33 7.16 4.39
C PRO A 164 -13.81 8.54 4.89
N ARG A 165 -12.93 9.55 4.92
CA ARG A 165 -13.35 10.92 5.28
C ARG A 165 -14.24 11.49 4.17
N VAL A 166 -15.48 11.83 4.55
CA VAL A 166 -16.50 12.43 3.65
C VAL A 166 -15.94 13.61 2.85
N TYR A 167 -15.36 14.60 3.54
CA TYR A 167 -14.81 15.80 2.89
C TYR A 167 -13.43 15.62 2.26
N CYS A 168 -12.95 14.37 2.16
CA CYS A 168 -11.79 14.04 1.34
C CYS A 168 -12.16 13.88 -0.15
N GLY A 169 -13.46 13.85 -0.47
CA GLY A 169 -13.95 13.82 -1.85
C GLY A 169 -13.58 12.52 -2.58
N LYS A 170 -13.73 11.36 -1.92
CA LYS A 170 -13.33 10.05 -2.46
C LYS A 170 -11.89 10.05 -3.01
N CYS A 171 -10.96 10.64 -2.27
CA CYS A 171 -9.54 10.56 -2.63
C CYS A 171 -9.08 9.09 -2.66
N PRO A 172 -8.46 8.60 -3.75
CA PRO A 172 -7.84 7.28 -3.76
C PRO A 172 -6.76 7.18 -2.68
N VAL A 173 -6.56 5.98 -2.14
CA VAL A 173 -5.59 5.70 -1.07
C VAL A 173 -4.54 4.69 -1.56
N ILE A 174 -3.51 4.45 -0.76
CA ILE A 174 -2.52 3.40 -1.02
C ILE A 174 -2.23 2.59 0.25
N PRO A 175 -1.83 1.32 0.14
CA PRO A 175 -1.43 0.52 1.30
C PRO A 175 -0.16 1.08 1.94
N CYS A 176 -0.03 0.95 3.25
CA CYS A 176 1.10 1.44 4.03
C CYS A 176 1.22 0.64 5.34
N GLY A 177 2.46 0.36 5.76
CA GLY A 177 2.77 -0.19 7.08
C GLY A 177 2.98 0.90 8.11
N ARG A 178 2.64 0.63 9.38
CA ARG A 178 3.05 1.48 10.52
C ARG A 178 4.38 1.07 11.14
N TYR A 179 4.78 -0.16 10.88
CA TYR A 179 6.01 -0.77 11.35
C TYR A 179 6.64 -1.54 10.19
N ASP A 180 7.96 -1.68 10.23
CA ASP A 180 8.70 -2.46 9.25
C ASP A 180 9.01 -3.88 9.76
N GLU A 181 8.71 -4.19 11.03
CA GLU A 181 8.85 -5.55 11.57
C GLU A 181 7.56 -6.37 11.39
N ALA A 182 7.72 -7.55 10.79
CA ALA A 182 6.64 -8.51 10.58
C ALA A 182 5.99 -8.98 11.90
N GLY A 183 4.70 -9.30 11.84
CA GLY A 183 3.87 -9.80 12.93
C GLY A 183 3.32 -8.73 13.87
N ARG A 184 3.61 -7.43 13.66
CA ARG A 184 3.19 -6.37 14.59
C ARG A 184 1.77 -5.87 14.38
N GLU A 185 1.46 -5.40 13.17
CA GLU A 185 0.17 -4.78 12.85
C GLU A 185 -0.16 -5.04 11.38
N GLY A 186 -1.44 -5.23 11.08
CA GLY A 186 -1.89 -5.32 9.70
C GLY A 186 -1.75 -4.03 8.91
N VAL A 187 -1.87 -4.13 7.60
CA VAL A 187 -1.76 -3.01 6.65
C VAL A 187 -2.78 -1.90 6.96
N ARG A 188 -2.38 -0.66 6.69
CA ARG A 188 -3.20 0.54 6.75
C ARG A 188 -3.29 1.16 5.36
N LEU A 189 -4.28 2.03 5.17
CA LEU A 189 -4.47 2.80 3.95
C LEU A 189 -4.10 4.26 4.20
N TYR A 190 -3.08 4.75 3.51
CA TYR A 190 -2.65 6.13 3.55
C TYR A 190 -3.40 6.96 2.51
N CYS A 191 -3.96 8.09 2.93
CA CYS A 191 -4.59 9.05 2.04
C CYS A 191 -3.66 10.27 1.81
N PRO A 192 -3.25 10.57 0.56
CA PRO A 192 -2.38 11.69 0.28
C PRO A 192 -3.05 13.06 0.45
N ARG A 193 -4.39 13.14 0.38
CA ARG A 193 -5.12 14.40 0.54
C ARG A 193 -5.23 14.84 1.99
N CYS A 194 -5.69 13.94 2.85
CA CYS A 194 -5.83 14.27 4.27
C CYS A 194 -4.56 13.99 5.09
N MET A 195 -3.60 13.27 4.52
CA MET A 195 -2.33 12.89 5.15
C MET A 195 -2.53 12.10 6.45
N ASP A 196 -3.38 11.07 6.39
CA ASP A 196 -3.73 10.25 7.55
C ASP A 196 -3.91 8.78 7.15
N LEU A 197 -3.84 7.90 8.14
CA LEU A 197 -3.93 6.44 7.99
C LEU A 197 -5.32 5.92 8.40
N TYR A 198 -5.81 4.94 7.64
CA TYR A 198 -7.12 4.31 7.87
C TYR A 198 -7.00 2.79 7.87
N ASN A 199 -7.97 2.13 8.51
CA ASN A 199 -8.10 0.68 8.37
C ASN A 199 -8.74 0.36 7.01
N PRO A 200 -8.25 -0.69 6.32
CA PRO A 200 -8.95 -1.18 5.14
C PRO A 200 -10.36 -1.66 5.51
N PRO A 201 -11.37 -1.44 4.65
CA PRO A 201 -12.76 -1.73 4.99
C PRO A 201 -13.04 -3.22 5.13
N SER A 202 -12.30 -4.06 4.41
CA SER A 202 -12.43 -5.52 4.48
C SER A 202 -11.58 -6.09 5.62
N LEU A 203 -12.18 -6.92 6.47
CA LEU A 203 -11.48 -7.59 7.58
C LEU A 203 -10.38 -8.55 7.08
N ILE A 204 -10.55 -9.16 5.91
CA ILE A 204 -9.55 -10.07 5.36
C ILE A 204 -8.27 -9.32 4.97
N SER A 205 -8.40 -8.13 4.38
CA SER A 205 -7.27 -7.25 4.07
C SER A 205 -6.61 -6.68 5.33
N GLN A 206 -7.32 -6.61 6.47
CA GLN A 206 -6.71 -6.20 7.76
C GLN A 206 -5.76 -7.25 8.34
N ASN A 207 -5.88 -8.51 7.92
CA ASN A 207 -4.99 -9.59 8.35
C ASN A 207 -3.67 -9.62 7.57
N VAL A 208 -3.59 -8.91 6.44
CA VAL A 208 -2.34 -8.76 5.70
C VAL A 208 -1.38 -7.91 6.52
N ASP A 209 -0.15 -8.38 6.69
CA ASP A 209 0.87 -7.69 7.48
C ASP A 209 1.25 -6.33 6.86
N GLY A 210 1.26 -5.28 7.68
CA GLY A 210 1.65 -3.95 7.24
C GLY A 210 3.13 -3.83 6.90
N ALA A 211 3.99 -4.65 7.53
CA ALA A 211 5.42 -4.66 7.26
C ALA A 211 5.74 -5.00 5.80
N HIS A 212 4.86 -5.76 5.13
CA HIS A 212 5.04 -6.14 3.73
C HIS A 212 4.92 -4.96 2.74
N PHE A 213 4.40 -3.83 3.20
CA PHE A 213 4.38 -2.56 2.46
C PHE A 213 5.40 -1.56 3.02
N GLY A 214 5.65 -1.65 4.33
CA GLY A 214 6.60 -0.82 5.04
C GLY A 214 6.11 0.61 5.28
N THR A 215 6.87 1.33 6.09
CA THR A 215 6.58 2.70 6.52
C THR A 215 6.93 3.75 5.48
N THR A 216 7.88 3.44 4.59
CA THR A 216 8.49 4.42 3.68
C THR A 216 7.77 4.53 2.34
N TYR A 217 7.27 3.41 1.81
CA TYR A 217 6.75 3.30 0.45
C TYR A 217 5.74 4.40 0.09
N ALA A 218 4.74 4.61 0.96
CA ALA A 218 3.66 5.54 0.67
C ALA A 218 4.16 6.99 0.49
N HIS A 219 5.09 7.41 1.34
CA HIS A 219 5.65 8.75 1.31
C HIS A 219 6.63 8.93 0.14
N LEU A 220 7.45 7.90 -0.13
CA LEU A 220 8.39 7.91 -1.24
C LEU A 220 7.68 7.97 -2.60
N LEU A 221 6.55 7.30 -2.75
CA LEU A 221 5.72 7.34 -3.97
C LEU A 221 5.27 8.76 -4.29
N PHE A 222 4.64 9.46 -3.33
CA PHE A 222 4.15 10.82 -3.56
C PHE A 222 5.27 11.87 -3.61
N GLN A 223 6.43 11.56 -3.05
CA GLN A 223 7.63 12.38 -3.25
C GLN A 223 8.21 12.21 -4.67
N SER A 224 8.17 11.00 -5.21
CA SER A 224 8.69 10.68 -6.56
C SER A 224 7.73 11.12 -7.67
N PHE A 225 6.42 11.03 -7.41
CA PHE A 225 5.35 11.41 -8.33
C PHE A 225 4.50 12.53 -7.72
N ASN A 226 5.08 13.73 -7.64
CA ASN A 226 4.45 14.88 -6.98
C ASN A 226 3.11 15.26 -7.62
N ASP A 227 2.97 15.06 -8.93
CA ASP A 227 1.74 15.35 -9.70
C ASP A 227 0.55 14.48 -9.27
N LEU A 228 0.79 13.35 -8.58
CA LEU A 228 -0.25 12.50 -8.03
C LEU A 228 -0.78 12.99 -6.68
N VAL A 229 -0.15 14.00 -6.07
CA VAL A 229 -0.61 14.57 -4.80
C VAL A 229 -1.82 15.45 -5.06
N PRO A 230 -3.02 15.07 -4.58
CA PRO A 230 -4.21 15.84 -4.81
C PRO A 230 -4.19 17.14 -3.99
N ALA A 231 -4.80 18.19 -4.54
CA ALA A 231 -4.97 19.43 -3.81
C ALA A 231 -5.75 19.21 -2.49
N PRO A 232 -5.34 19.81 -1.36
CA PRO A 232 -6.09 19.75 -0.12
C PRO A 232 -7.47 20.41 -0.26
N ARG A 233 -8.46 19.83 0.42
CA ARG A 233 -9.82 20.36 0.54
C ARG A 233 -9.93 21.22 1.80
N ARG A 234 -10.68 22.32 1.73
CA ARG A 234 -10.91 23.24 2.87
C ARG A 234 -12.06 22.81 3.76
N HIS A 235 -13.08 22.19 3.18
CA HIS A 235 -14.32 21.93 3.89
C HIS A 235 -14.10 20.95 5.06
N ILE A 236 -14.44 21.40 6.27
CA ILE A 236 -14.38 20.60 7.49
C ILE A 236 -15.80 20.49 8.04
N TYR A 237 -16.15 19.31 8.55
CA TYR A 237 -17.46 19.08 9.17
C TYR A 237 -17.73 20.11 10.27
N GLN A 238 -18.79 20.91 10.10
CA GLN A 238 -19.28 21.83 11.10
C GLN A 238 -20.48 21.19 11.85
N PRO A 239 -20.32 20.77 13.12
CA PRO A 239 -21.43 20.22 13.89
C PRO A 239 -22.50 21.29 14.14
N ARG A 240 -23.77 20.90 13.97
CA ARG A 240 -24.94 21.75 14.20
C ARG A 240 -26.00 21.02 15.03
N ILE A 241 -26.67 21.73 15.93
CA ILE A 241 -27.82 21.25 16.71
C ILE A 241 -28.97 22.23 16.48
N PHE A 242 -30.11 21.74 15.99
CA PHE A 242 -31.26 22.56 15.56
C PHE A 242 -30.88 23.68 14.55
N GLY A 243 -29.87 23.45 13.71
CA GLY A 243 -29.36 24.42 12.73
C GLY A 243 -28.25 25.34 13.24
N PHE A 244 -28.11 25.50 14.56
CA PHE A 244 -27.08 26.34 15.17
C PHE A 244 -25.74 25.61 15.27
N ARG A 245 -24.64 26.32 14.98
CA ARG A 245 -23.28 25.78 15.12
C ARG A 245 -23.01 25.45 16.58
N VAL A 246 -22.43 24.28 16.83
CA VAL A 246 -22.00 23.89 18.18
C VAL A 246 -20.71 24.64 18.52
N ASN A 247 -20.73 25.41 19.61
CA ASN A 247 -19.57 26.14 20.11
C ASN A 247 -18.41 25.19 20.48
N GLU A 248 -17.17 25.56 20.18
CA GLU A 248 -15.96 24.76 20.48
C GLU A 248 -15.78 24.49 21.98
N LYS A 249 -16.22 25.41 22.85
CA LYS A 249 -16.17 25.25 24.31
C LYS A 249 -17.19 24.23 24.83
N SER A 250 -18.15 23.81 24.00
CA SER A 250 -19.14 22.79 24.37
C SER A 250 -18.46 21.43 24.62
N VAL A 251 -19.06 20.62 25.48
CA VAL A 251 -18.62 19.24 25.74
C VAL A 251 -18.63 18.40 24.44
N VAL A 252 -19.62 18.65 23.57
CA VAL A 252 -19.78 18.01 22.25
C VAL A 252 -19.29 18.91 21.11
N GLY A 253 -18.54 19.96 21.43
CA GLY A 253 -17.97 20.88 20.44
C GLY A 253 -16.88 20.23 19.58
N PRO A 254 -16.62 20.76 18.37
CA PRO A 254 -15.56 20.27 17.50
C PRO A 254 -14.19 20.60 18.09
N ARG A 255 -13.65 19.71 18.93
CA ARG A 255 -12.32 19.88 19.52
C ARG A 255 -11.23 19.66 18.47
N MET A 256 -10.18 20.48 18.55
CA MET A 256 -8.97 20.35 17.74
C MET A 256 -9.22 20.38 16.22
N GLN A 257 -10.17 21.21 15.78
CA GLN A 257 -10.46 21.41 14.36
C GLN A 257 -9.20 21.82 13.57
N TRP A 258 -8.27 22.53 14.21
CA TRP A 258 -6.96 22.93 13.68
C TRP A 258 -6.11 21.78 13.13
N LEU A 259 -6.23 20.54 13.65
CA LEU A 259 -5.51 19.37 13.09
C LEU A 259 -5.93 19.06 11.65
N ARG A 260 -7.16 19.41 11.28
CA ARG A 260 -7.75 19.17 9.96
C ARG A 260 -7.65 20.40 9.05
N MET A 261 -7.28 21.56 9.58
CA MET A 261 -7.10 22.78 8.80
C MET A 261 -5.87 22.66 7.89
N ARG A 262 -5.93 23.36 6.76
CA ARG A 262 -4.86 23.47 5.77
C ARG A 262 -4.67 24.95 5.41
N PRO A 263 -3.45 25.42 5.18
CA PRO A 263 -3.20 26.80 4.76
C PRO A 263 -4.01 27.18 3.51
N ARG A 264 -4.39 28.46 3.42
CA ARG A 264 -5.19 28.96 2.28
C ARG A 264 -4.39 28.99 0.98
N GLU A 265 -3.07 28.99 1.03
CA GLU A 265 -2.22 29.05 -0.15
C GLU A 265 -2.18 27.72 -0.91
N CYS A 266 -2.50 26.60 -0.26
CA CYS A 266 -2.38 25.26 -0.86
C CYS A 266 -3.71 24.62 -1.28
N THR A 267 -4.84 25.26 -1.00
CA THR A 267 -6.18 24.68 -1.14
C THR A 267 -6.94 25.30 -2.32
N THR A 268 -7.52 24.47 -3.19
CA THR A 268 -8.31 24.92 -4.36
C THR A 268 -9.57 25.65 -3.88
N GLY A 269 -9.81 26.86 -4.42
CA GLY A 269 -10.90 27.76 -4.03
C GLY A 269 -12.23 27.49 -4.73
N ASP A 270 -12.53 26.23 -5.05
CA ASP A 270 -13.77 25.88 -5.78
C ASP A 270 -14.95 25.55 -4.84
N ASP A 271 -14.82 25.82 -3.54
CA ASP A 271 -15.88 25.62 -2.54
C ASP A 271 -16.32 26.97 -1.91
N ASP A 272 -16.03 28.11 -2.56
CA ASP A 272 -16.39 29.46 -2.05
C ASP A 272 -17.89 29.82 -2.28
N ASP A 273 -18.70 28.93 -2.86
CA ASP A 273 -20.13 29.21 -3.15
C ASP A 273 -21.12 28.91 -2.00
N ASP A 274 -20.70 28.26 -0.89
CA ASP A 274 -21.63 27.81 0.16
C ASP A 274 -21.45 28.47 1.55
N ASP A 275 -20.45 29.36 1.74
CA ASP A 275 -20.17 30.02 3.04
C ASP A 275 -20.43 31.54 3.01
N GLU A 276 -21.18 32.07 2.03
CA GLU A 276 -21.69 33.45 2.06
C GLU A 276 -22.97 33.52 2.93
N PHE A 277 -22.85 33.15 4.21
CA PHE A 277 -23.78 33.60 5.23
C PHE A 277 -22.96 34.45 6.20
N GLU A 278 -23.00 35.76 5.98
CA GLU A 278 -22.38 36.79 6.81
C GLU A 278 -22.67 36.49 8.31
N ASP A 279 -21.63 36.11 9.06
CA ASP A 279 -21.63 36.19 10.52
C ASP A 279 -21.48 37.68 10.90
N ASP A 280 -22.46 38.51 10.55
CA ASP A 280 -22.52 39.94 10.88
C ASP A 280 -23.37 40.22 12.15
N VAL A 281 -23.51 39.23 13.03
CA VAL A 281 -24.29 39.40 14.27
C VAL A 281 -23.61 38.75 15.48
N ALA A 282 -22.41 39.21 15.83
CA ALA A 282 -21.89 39.10 17.20
C ALA A 282 -20.61 39.93 17.34
N ASP A 283 -20.74 41.26 17.49
CA ASP A 283 -19.77 42.12 18.19
C ASP A 283 -20.30 43.58 18.35
N GLN A 284 -21.62 43.77 18.53
CA GLN A 284 -22.21 45.12 18.77
C GLN A 284 -22.85 45.29 20.15
N GLU A 285 -22.67 44.37 21.10
CA GLU A 285 -23.30 44.49 22.44
C GLU A 285 -22.33 44.83 23.59
N GLU A 286 -21.04 45.12 23.35
CA GLU A 286 -20.11 45.50 24.44
C GLU A 286 -19.59 46.95 24.40
N GLU A 287 -19.99 47.81 23.45
CA GLU A 287 -19.51 49.20 23.36
C GLU A 287 -20.58 50.29 23.60
N GLU A 288 -21.82 49.95 23.97
CA GLU A 288 -22.89 50.96 24.12
C GLU A 288 -22.93 51.72 25.47
N GLU A 289 -21.99 51.50 26.41
CA GLU A 289 -22.02 52.20 27.72
C GLU A 289 -21.12 53.44 27.87
N GLU A 290 -20.30 53.84 26.89
CA GLU A 290 -19.39 55.01 27.07
C GLU A 290 -19.60 56.24 26.18
N ASP A 291 -20.50 56.23 25.19
CA ASP A 291 -20.60 57.34 24.20
C ASP A 291 -21.78 58.33 24.37
N ILE A 292 -22.41 58.41 25.54
CA ILE A 292 -23.48 59.41 25.82
C ILE A 292 -22.93 60.82 26.13
N ILE A 293 -21.64 61.09 25.91
CA ILE A 293 -21.07 62.44 26.08
C ILE A 293 -20.08 62.73 24.95
N ASN A 294 -20.57 63.02 23.74
CA ASN A 294 -19.98 64.02 22.83
C ASN A 294 -20.76 64.15 21.49
N VAL A 295 -22.08 64.29 21.54
CA VAL A 295 -22.84 64.81 20.39
C VAL A 295 -22.88 66.33 20.47
N ILE A 296 -21.75 66.98 20.19
CA ILE A 296 -21.72 68.40 19.78
C ILE A 296 -20.77 68.55 18.59
N ALA A 297 -21.41 68.61 17.41
CA ALA A 297 -21.06 69.41 16.24
C ALA A 297 -19.67 69.23 15.61
N THR A 298 -19.65 68.72 14.36
CA THR A 298 -19.22 69.48 13.18
C THR A 298 -19.34 68.65 11.89
N GLN A 299 -20.11 69.19 10.92
CA GLN A 299 -19.76 69.37 9.49
C GLN A 299 -19.42 68.13 8.61
N ASP A 300 -19.53 68.14 7.28
CA ASP A 300 -20.32 68.79 6.24
C ASP A 300 -19.91 68.02 4.94
N MET A 301 -20.86 67.78 4.04
CA MET A 301 -20.75 67.73 2.56
C MET A 301 -19.74 66.79 1.82
N ASN A 302 -20.34 66.03 0.87
CA ASN A 302 -20.02 65.89 -0.58
C ASN A 302 -19.57 64.53 -1.18
N ALA A 303 -20.22 64.21 -2.31
CA ALA A 303 -20.25 63.02 -3.19
C ALA A 303 -19.04 62.90 -4.18
N PRO A 304 -18.95 62.01 -5.23
CA PRO A 304 -19.88 61.00 -5.80
C PRO A 304 -19.27 59.63 -6.29
N ALA A 305 -20.09 58.77 -6.93
CA ALA A 305 -19.75 57.55 -7.72
C ALA A 305 -19.72 57.84 -9.25
N PRO A 306 -19.69 56.90 -10.26
CA PRO A 306 -19.46 55.43 -10.31
C PRO A 306 -18.63 54.91 -11.55
N SER A 307 -18.52 53.56 -11.70
CA SER A 307 -18.73 52.76 -12.94
C SER A 307 -17.57 52.21 -13.82
N GLN A 308 -17.75 50.91 -14.16
CA GLN A 308 -17.43 50.16 -15.41
C GLN A 308 -15.98 49.77 -15.77
N ALA A 309 -15.61 48.51 -15.47
CA ALA A 309 -14.63 47.73 -16.24
C ALA A 309 -14.74 46.21 -15.92
N VAL A 310 -15.88 45.59 -16.24
CA VAL A 310 -16.04 44.12 -16.22
C VAL A 310 -16.85 43.73 -17.44
N GLU A 311 -16.18 43.51 -18.57
CA GLU A 311 -16.71 42.85 -19.77
C GLU A 311 -15.59 42.83 -20.84
N GLN A 312 -14.55 42.01 -20.63
CA GLN A 312 -13.54 41.74 -21.68
C GLN A 312 -12.51 40.63 -21.36
N ARG A 313 -12.81 39.68 -20.46
CA ARG A 313 -11.83 38.66 -20.03
C ARG A 313 -12.30 37.20 -20.10
N GLU A 314 -13.26 36.89 -20.96
CA GLU A 314 -13.78 35.51 -21.05
C GLU A 314 -13.52 34.77 -22.38
N ASP A 315 -13.08 35.45 -23.44
CA ASP A 315 -12.89 34.78 -24.75
C ASP A 315 -11.48 34.22 -25.02
N ASP A 316 -10.49 34.48 -24.15
CA ASP A 316 -9.09 34.07 -24.40
C ASP A 316 -8.66 32.75 -23.73
N ARG A 317 -9.56 32.07 -22.99
CA ARG A 317 -9.20 30.89 -22.18
C ARG A 317 -9.41 29.56 -22.91
N LEU A 318 -10.28 29.50 -23.92
CA LEU A 318 -10.59 28.25 -24.65
C LEU A 318 -9.59 27.91 -25.78
N ALA A 319 -8.73 28.84 -26.18
CA ALA A 319 -7.74 28.59 -27.25
C ALA A 319 -6.40 28.01 -26.76
N ARG A 320 -6.20 27.83 -25.45
CA ARG A 320 -4.92 27.35 -24.87
C ARG A 320 -4.92 25.88 -24.43
N LEU A 321 -6.02 25.15 -24.60
CA LEU A 321 -6.19 23.77 -24.11
C LEU A 321 -5.94 22.67 -25.15
N THR A 322 -5.58 22.99 -26.40
CA THR A 322 -5.41 22.00 -27.47
C THR A 322 -3.98 21.79 -27.96
N HIS A 323 -2.95 22.20 -27.20
CA HIS A 323 -1.55 22.05 -27.66
C HIS A 323 -0.53 21.56 -26.61
N GLN A 324 -0.96 20.78 -25.61
CA GLN A 324 -0.04 20.29 -24.56
C GLN A 324 -0.11 18.77 -24.37
N VAL A 325 -0.02 18.01 -25.47
CA VAL A 325 0.13 16.54 -25.45
C VAL A 325 1.53 16.09 -25.96
N GLU A 326 2.44 17.00 -26.27
CA GLU A 326 3.79 16.64 -26.74
C GLU A 326 4.87 17.38 -25.94
N GLY A 327 5.46 16.74 -24.94
CA GLY A 327 6.57 17.35 -24.19
C GLY A 327 6.97 16.74 -22.85
N TRP A 328 6.86 15.43 -22.66
CA TRP A 328 7.38 14.79 -21.44
C TRP A 328 8.91 14.65 -21.53
N ARG A 329 9.62 15.68 -21.08
CA ARG A 329 11.07 15.62 -20.80
C ARG A 329 11.27 15.88 -19.32
N MET A 330 11.57 14.80 -18.57
CA MET A 330 11.96 14.87 -17.16
C MET A 330 13.14 15.83 -17.00
N ARG A 331 13.02 16.80 -16.08
CA ARG A 331 14.17 17.59 -15.63
C ARG A 331 14.74 16.94 -14.38
N ASP A 332 15.98 16.46 -14.49
CA ASP A 332 16.83 16.13 -13.37
C ASP A 332 16.99 17.33 -12.43
N SER A 333 16.82 17.09 -11.13
CA SER A 333 17.29 17.98 -10.07
C SER A 333 17.62 17.16 -8.83
N SER A 334 18.67 16.34 -8.94
CA SER A 334 19.13 15.41 -7.90
C SER A 334 19.93 16.06 -6.76
N LEU A 335 19.84 17.37 -6.50
CA LEU A 335 20.74 18.03 -5.52
C LEU A 335 20.06 18.91 -4.46
N ASN A 336 18.73 18.98 -4.42
CA ASN A 336 18.00 19.71 -3.35
C ASN A 336 17.25 18.79 -2.37
N PHE A 337 17.44 17.47 -2.48
CA PHE A 337 16.63 16.45 -1.80
C PHE A 337 16.83 16.39 -0.27
N PHE A 338 18.02 16.76 0.24
CA PHE A 338 18.39 16.54 1.65
C PHE A 338 18.14 17.73 2.60
N ARG A 339 17.82 18.93 2.12
CA ARG A 339 17.71 20.12 3.00
C ARG A 339 16.32 20.41 3.56
N ARG A 340 15.32 19.60 3.23
CA ARG A 340 13.92 19.86 3.63
C ARG A 340 13.38 18.91 4.71
N TRP A 341 14.18 17.92 5.15
CA TRP A 341 13.74 16.81 6.01
C TRP A 341 14.77 16.36 7.06
N MET A 342 15.63 17.26 7.52
CA MET A 342 16.30 17.24 8.83
C MET A 342 16.28 18.65 9.38
#